data_AF-A0AAW4PIZ0-F1
#
_entry.id   AF-A0AAW4PIZ0-F1
#
_cell.length_a   1.000
_cell.length_b   1.000
_cell.length_c   1.000
_cell.angle_alpha   90.00
_cell.angle_beta   90.00
_cell.angle_gamma   90.00
#
_symmetry.space_group_name_H-M   'P 1'
#
loop_
_entity.id
_entity.type
_entity.pdbx_description
1 polymer ?
#
loop_
_entity_poly.entity_id
_entity_poly.type
_entity_poly.pdbx_seq_one_letter_code
_entity_poly.pdbx_strand_id
1 'polypeptide(L)'
;MGGMKEGPGSDPFADDSNDEATEERTNEASTPEEPVDTTTDSMSTTEIPYVIRRQTVKEDRNNEHVAFLRDEYADLEAEVLNAVADELDMRSKDVSVTDLREALVELGSRHESELADILEDWGYEHLK
;
A
#
# COMPACT_ATOMS: atom_id res chain seq x y z
N MET A 1 -37.49 53.79 -11.98
CA MET A 1 -36.06 53.50 -12.23
C MET A 1 -35.81 52.10 -11.71
N GLY A 2 -35.54 51.17 -12.64
CA GLY A 2 -35.32 49.77 -12.35
C GLY A 2 -33.95 49.50 -11.74
N GLY A 3 -33.87 48.39 -11.02
CA GLY A 3 -32.64 47.91 -10.41
C GLY A 3 -32.80 46.46 -9.97
N MET A 4 -33.16 45.58 -10.91
CA MET A 4 -33.00 44.13 -10.73
C MET A 4 -31.50 43.81 -10.88
N LYS A 5 -30.87 43.32 -9.79
CA LYS A 5 -29.61 42.57 -9.87
C LYS A 5 -29.98 41.09 -9.79
N GLU A 6 -30.19 40.47 -10.94
CA GLU A 6 -30.18 39.01 -11.07
C GLU A 6 -28.72 38.60 -11.30
N GLY A 7 -28.10 38.01 -10.28
CA GLY A 7 -26.88 37.23 -10.45
C GLY A 7 -27.27 35.83 -10.92
N PRO A 8 -26.55 35.21 -11.87
CA PRO A 8 -26.85 33.84 -12.30
C PRO A 8 -26.44 32.86 -11.20
N GLY A 9 -27.38 32.57 -10.31
CA GLY A 9 -27.37 31.36 -9.49
C GLY A 9 -27.98 30.21 -10.29
N SER A 10 -27.27 29.74 -11.33
CA SER A 10 -27.60 28.49 -12.01
C SER A 10 -26.83 27.36 -11.33
N ASP A 11 -27.54 26.51 -10.62
CA ASP A 11 -27.05 25.28 -10.00
C ASP A 11 -26.64 24.28 -11.10
N PRO A 12 -25.35 23.91 -11.22
CA PRO A 12 -24.89 23.01 -12.28
C PRO A 12 -25.22 21.53 -12.03
N PHE A 13 -25.94 21.18 -10.97
CA PHE A 13 -26.33 19.81 -10.65
C PHE A 13 -27.85 19.57 -10.62
N ALA A 14 -28.65 20.52 -11.10
CA ALA A 14 -30.08 20.31 -11.32
C ALA A 14 -30.30 19.46 -12.58
N ASP A 15 -30.16 18.14 -12.45
CA ASP A 15 -30.63 17.18 -13.46
C ASP A 15 -32.11 16.87 -13.19
N ASP A 16 -32.92 17.21 -14.18
CA ASP A 16 -34.38 17.18 -14.18
C ASP A 16 -34.83 15.72 -14.39
N SER A 17 -35.54 15.16 -13.42
CA SER A 17 -36.10 13.81 -13.51
C SER A 17 -37.25 13.79 -14.52
N ASN A 18 -37.10 13.05 -15.63
CA ASN A 18 -38.24 12.62 -16.43
C ASN A 18 -38.03 11.27 -17.11
N ASP A 19 -39.17 10.62 -17.35
CA ASP A 19 -39.50 9.20 -17.41
C ASP A 19 -39.03 8.35 -18.62
N GLU A 20 -39.00 7.04 -18.35
CA GLU A 20 -39.14 5.84 -19.19
C GLU A 20 -38.36 5.65 -20.52
N ALA A 21 -37.51 4.62 -20.54
CA ALA A 21 -37.40 3.66 -21.65
C ALA A 21 -36.67 2.37 -21.22
N THR A 22 -37.42 1.28 -21.11
CA THR A 22 -36.94 -0.12 -21.22
C THR A 22 -36.17 -0.29 -22.53
N GLU A 23 -35.01 -0.99 -22.53
CA GLU A 23 -34.52 -1.88 -23.60
C GLU A 23 -33.29 -2.69 -23.10
N GLU A 24 -33.37 -4.01 -23.26
CA GLU A 24 -32.29 -4.99 -23.09
C GLU A 24 -31.09 -4.67 -23.98
N ARG A 25 -29.86 -4.71 -23.44
CA ARG A 25 -28.68 -5.14 -24.21
C ARG A 25 -27.68 -5.91 -23.33
N THR A 26 -27.73 -7.23 -23.49
CA THR A 26 -26.62 -8.16 -23.30
C THR A 26 -25.37 -7.62 -24.01
N ASN A 27 -24.22 -7.59 -23.34
CA ASN A 27 -22.94 -7.49 -24.03
C ASN A 27 -21.87 -8.26 -23.23
N GLU A 28 -21.83 -9.56 -23.48
CA GLU A 28 -20.60 -10.35 -23.38
C GLU A 28 -19.53 -9.69 -24.27
N ALA A 29 -18.54 -9.06 -23.64
CA ALA A 29 -17.31 -8.68 -24.31
C ALA A 29 -16.22 -9.67 -23.91
N SER A 30 -16.27 -10.85 -24.55
CA SER A 30 -15.15 -11.78 -24.61
C SER A 30 -13.94 -11.06 -25.19
N THR A 31 -12.90 -10.88 -24.39
CA THR A 31 -11.60 -10.39 -24.86
C THR A 31 -10.88 -11.56 -25.53
N PRO A 32 -10.33 -11.41 -26.76
CA PRO A 32 -9.63 -12.50 -27.44
C PRO A 32 -8.33 -12.85 -26.71
N GLU A 33 -8.17 -14.13 -26.39
CA GLU A 33 -6.87 -14.73 -26.06
C GLU A 33 -6.04 -14.83 -27.34
N GLU A 34 -4.96 -14.05 -27.43
CA GLU A 34 -3.86 -14.33 -28.38
C GLU A 34 -2.72 -15.05 -27.65
N PRO A 35 -2.17 -16.12 -28.25
CA PRO A 35 -1.14 -16.94 -27.62
C PRO A 35 0.23 -16.28 -27.78
N VAL A 36 0.90 -15.96 -26.69
CA VAL A 36 2.35 -15.75 -26.72
C VAL A 36 3.07 -17.04 -26.38
N ASP A 37 3.80 -17.49 -27.38
CA ASP A 37 4.60 -18.70 -27.44
C ASP A 37 5.66 -18.75 -26.34
N THR A 38 6.00 -19.98 -25.99
CA THR A 38 6.89 -20.42 -24.93
C THR A 38 8.29 -19.82 -25.07
N THR A 39 8.73 -19.06 -24.08
CA THR A 39 10.11 -19.15 -23.60
C THR A 39 10.03 -19.34 -22.09
N THR A 40 9.83 -20.59 -21.68
CA THR A 40 10.15 -21.07 -20.33
C THR A 40 11.66 -21.05 -20.18
N ASP A 41 12.22 -19.85 -20.06
CA ASP A 41 13.45 -19.65 -19.31
C ASP A 41 12.97 -19.29 -17.90
N SER A 42 12.69 -20.32 -17.11
CA SER A 42 12.46 -20.19 -15.68
C SER A 42 13.79 -19.83 -15.00
N MET A 43 14.40 -18.72 -15.41
CA MET A 43 15.32 -18.00 -14.54
C MET A 43 14.51 -17.69 -13.29
N SER A 44 14.89 -18.34 -12.19
CA SER A 44 14.29 -18.10 -10.89
C SER A 44 14.40 -16.60 -10.59
N THR A 45 13.29 -15.87 -10.71
CA THR A 45 13.25 -14.42 -10.47
C THR A 45 13.55 -14.07 -9.01
N THR A 46 13.68 -15.09 -8.15
CA THR A 46 14.14 -14.99 -6.76
C THR A 46 15.58 -14.44 -6.65
N GLU A 47 16.42 -14.61 -7.67
CA GLU A 47 17.78 -14.04 -7.67
C GLU A 47 17.78 -12.51 -7.93
N ILE A 48 16.67 -11.97 -8.46
CA ILE A 48 16.49 -10.54 -8.68
C ILE A 48 15.98 -9.89 -7.38
N PRO A 49 16.58 -8.76 -6.91
CA PRO A 49 16.12 -8.09 -5.70
C PRO A 49 14.61 -7.81 -5.69
N TYR A 50 13.95 -8.05 -4.55
CA TYR A 50 12.49 -7.98 -4.42
C TYR A 50 11.88 -6.66 -4.95
N VAL A 51 12.52 -5.53 -4.62
CA VAL A 51 12.08 -4.19 -5.02
C VAL A 51 12.04 -4.03 -6.55
N ILE A 52 12.94 -4.69 -7.28
CA ILE A 52 13.05 -4.60 -8.74
C ILE A 52 12.05 -5.50 -9.45
N ARG A 53 11.71 -6.66 -8.86
CA ARG A 53 10.78 -7.61 -9.49
C ARG A 53 9.31 -7.24 -9.32
N ARG A 54 8.93 -6.58 -8.22
CA ARG A 54 7.53 -6.21 -7.98
C ARG A 54 7.11 -4.98 -8.80
N GLN A 55 5.88 -4.99 -9.28
CA GLN A 55 5.20 -3.87 -9.93
C GLN A 55 4.47 -2.98 -8.91
N THR A 56 3.92 -3.57 -7.84
CA THR A 56 3.21 -2.80 -6.80
C THR A 56 3.61 -3.21 -5.38
N VAL A 57 3.35 -2.33 -4.41
CA VAL A 57 3.53 -2.65 -2.99
C VAL A 57 2.52 -3.66 -2.44
N LYS A 58 1.53 -4.12 -3.21
CA LYS A 58 0.60 -5.17 -2.77
C LYS A 58 0.91 -6.54 -3.38
N GLU A 59 1.83 -6.58 -4.33
CA GLU A 59 2.16 -7.78 -5.07
C GLU A 59 2.83 -8.81 -4.15
N ASP A 60 2.45 -10.08 -4.33
CA ASP A 60 2.84 -11.21 -3.48
C ASP A 60 2.42 -11.11 -2.00
N ARG A 61 1.60 -10.11 -1.61
CA ARG A 61 1.12 -9.91 -0.22
C ARG A 61 -0.35 -10.30 -0.10
N ASN A 62 -0.60 -11.54 0.32
CA ASN A 62 -1.96 -12.07 0.52
C ASN A 62 -2.58 -11.69 1.88
N ASN A 63 -1.78 -11.13 2.80
CA ASN A 63 -2.21 -10.77 4.15
C ASN A 63 -2.10 -9.26 4.35
N GLU A 64 -3.08 -8.67 5.02
CA GLU A 64 -3.04 -7.28 5.48
C GLU A 64 -2.53 -7.24 6.92
N HIS A 65 -1.41 -6.57 7.16
CA HIS A 65 -0.84 -6.40 8.51
C HIS A 65 -1.04 -4.96 8.98
N VAL A 66 -2.01 -4.76 9.88
CA VAL A 66 -2.25 -3.46 10.54
C VAL A 66 -1.52 -3.47 11.88
N ALA A 67 -0.62 -2.48 12.09
CA ALA A 67 0.12 -2.33 13.34
C ALA A 67 -0.45 -1.14 14.14
N PHE A 68 -0.93 -1.43 15.35
CA PHE A 68 -1.32 -0.41 16.33
C PHE A 68 -0.18 -0.25 17.34
N LEU A 69 0.74 0.67 17.06
CA LEU A 69 1.89 0.95 17.91
C LEU A 69 1.53 2.04 18.93
N ARG A 70 2.25 2.05 20.06
CA ARG A 70 2.26 3.23 20.94
C ARG A 70 2.96 4.38 20.20
N ASP A 71 2.57 5.62 20.47
CA ASP A 71 3.02 6.80 19.74
C ASP A 71 4.55 6.88 19.63
N GLU A 72 5.27 6.58 20.71
CA GLU A 72 6.73 6.63 20.73
C GLU A 72 7.40 5.63 19.76
N TYR A 73 6.76 4.49 19.49
CA TYR A 73 7.28 3.50 18.53
C TYR A 73 6.83 3.79 17.09
N ALA A 74 5.69 4.46 16.91
CA ALA A 74 5.28 4.97 15.61
C ALA A 74 6.24 6.07 15.12
N ASP A 75 6.63 6.98 16.02
CA ASP A 75 7.64 8.00 15.74
C ASP A 75 9.02 7.38 15.47
N LEU A 76 9.40 6.36 16.27
CA LEU A 76 10.64 5.63 16.05
C LEU A 76 10.67 4.90 14.70
N GLU A 77 9.56 4.31 14.24
CA GLU A 77 9.47 3.71 12.89
C GLU A 77 9.76 4.75 11.80
N ALA A 78 9.22 5.97 11.95
CA ALA A 78 9.48 7.05 11.01
C ALA A 78 10.95 7.51 11.05
N GLU A 79 11.57 7.56 12.23
CA GLU A 79 13.00 7.85 12.38
C GLU A 79 13.87 6.79 11.71
N VAL A 80 13.58 5.51 11.94
CA VAL A 80 14.28 4.39 11.30
C VAL A 80 14.12 4.44 9.79
N LEU A 81 12.91 4.74 9.27
CA LEU A 81 12.70 4.90 7.82
C LEU A 81 13.61 5.99 7.23
N ASN A 82 13.71 7.14 7.89
CA ASN A 82 14.58 8.23 7.43
C ASN A 82 16.05 7.81 7.45
N ALA A 83 16.51 7.21 8.55
CA ALA A 83 17.89 6.74 8.67
C ALA A 83 18.24 5.69 7.60
N VAL A 84 17.35 4.72 7.36
CA VAL A 84 17.53 3.72 6.31
C VAL A 84 17.54 4.36 4.91
N ALA A 85 16.67 5.34 4.67
CA ALA A 85 16.64 6.05 3.39
C ALA A 85 17.94 6.81 3.13
N ASP A 86 18.48 7.47 4.15
CA ASP A 86 19.77 8.18 4.08
C ASP A 86 20.93 7.21 3.76
N GLU A 87 20.98 6.04 4.43
CA GLU A 87 21.99 5.00 4.15
C GLU A 87 21.88 4.43 2.72
N LEU A 88 20.66 4.41 2.16
CA LEU A 88 20.40 3.97 0.79
C LEU A 88 20.60 5.09 -0.26
N ASP A 89 20.94 6.31 0.15
CA ASP A 89 20.96 7.51 -0.71
C ASP A 89 19.63 7.74 -1.45
N MET A 90 18.52 7.53 -0.74
CA MET A 90 17.15 7.67 -1.24
C MET A 90 16.36 8.68 -0.41
N ARG A 91 15.30 9.27 -0.99
CA ARG A 91 14.35 10.06 -0.19
C ARG A 91 13.46 9.11 0.59
N SER A 92 13.12 9.43 1.84
CA SER A 92 12.28 8.58 2.68
C SER A 92 10.93 8.19 2.06
N LYS A 93 10.34 9.09 1.26
CA LYS A 93 9.09 8.82 0.52
C LYS A 93 9.20 7.78 -0.60
N ASP A 94 10.42 7.52 -1.07
CA ASP A 94 10.71 6.53 -2.12
C ASP A 94 11.03 5.16 -1.51
N VAL A 95 11.20 5.08 -0.18
CA VAL A 95 11.33 3.83 0.58
C VAL A 95 9.94 3.37 1.06
N SER A 96 9.58 2.14 0.73
CA SER A 96 8.29 1.54 1.10
C SER A 96 8.26 1.22 2.59
N VAL A 97 7.32 1.81 3.35
CA VAL A 97 7.10 1.48 4.78
C VAL A 97 6.78 0.00 4.95
N THR A 98 6.02 -0.59 4.03
CA THR A 98 5.71 -2.03 4.11
C THR A 98 6.96 -2.89 3.99
N ASP A 99 7.93 -2.49 3.16
CA ASP A 99 9.18 -3.23 3.03
C ASP A 99 10.07 -3.02 4.25
N LEU A 100 10.08 -1.81 4.82
CA LEU A 100 10.77 -1.54 6.06
C LEU A 100 10.26 -2.47 7.16
N ARG A 101 8.94 -2.63 7.29
CA ARG A 101 8.33 -3.55 8.25
C ARG A 101 8.72 -5.00 8.01
N GLU A 102 8.72 -5.46 6.76
CA GLU A 102 9.21 -6.81 6.43
C GLU A 102 10.69 -6.98 6.79
N ALA A 103 11.52 -5.97 6.53
CA ALA A 103 12.93 -5.96 6.91
C ALA A 103 13.14 -5.94 8.43
N LEU A 104 12.30 -5.22 9.19
CA LEU A 104 12.30 -5.25 10.66
C LEU A 104 11.95 -6.64 11.19
N VAL A 105 10.99 -7.33 10.58
CA VAL A 105 10.66 -8.73 10.92
C VAL A 105 11.81 -9.67 10.60
N GLU A 106 12.43 -9.52 9.42
CA GLU A 106 13.57 -10.32 9.02
C GLU A 106 14.78 -10.10 9.95
N LEU A 107 15.08 -8.84 10.30
CA LEU A 107 16.12 -8.51 11.25
C LEU A 107 15.81 -9.09 12.64
N GLY A 108 14.58 -8.92 13.13
CA GLY A 108 14.14 -9.48 14.39
C GLY A 108 14.34 -10.99 14.49
N SER A 109 14.11 -11.73 13.39
CA SER A 109 14.37 -13.18 13.34
C SER A 109 15.83 -13.59 13.52
N ARG A 110 16.77 -12.66 13.33
CA ARG A 110 18.21 -12.85 13.52
C ARG A 110 18.70 -12.32 14.87
N HIS A 111 17.87 -11.54 15.56
CA HIS A 111 18.16 -10.85 16.82
C HIS A 111 17.14 -11.22 17.92
N GLU A 112 16.73 -12.50 17.97
CA GLU A 112 15.68 -12.99 18.87
C GLU A 112 15.99 -12.73 20.36
N SER A 113 17.26 -12.82 20.75
CA SER A 113 17.69 -12.54 22.13
C SER A 113 17.51 -11.07 22.50
N GLU A 114 17.88 -10.14 21.63
CA GLU A 114 17.72 -8.70 21.88
C GLU A 114 16.23 -8.31 21.93
N LEU A 115 15.39 -8.94 21.09
CA LEU A 115 13.94 -8.78 21.19
C LEU A 115 13.41 -9.30 22.52
N ALA A 116 13.90 -10.44 23.01
CA ALA A 116 13.51 -10.97 24.30
C ALA A 116 13.90 -10.01 25.44
N ASP A 117 15.12 -9.46 25.42
CA ASP A 117 15.59 -8.48 26.41
C ASP A 117 14.67 -7.25 26.45
N ILE A 118 14.28 -6.69 25.29
CA ILE A 118 13.33 -5.56 25.22
C ILE A 118 11.96 -5.92 25.82
N LEU A 119 11.46 -7.12 25.56
CA LEU A 119 10.18 -7.58 26.13
C LEU A 119 10.31 -7.81 27.64
N GLU A 120 11.43 -8.33 28.12
CA GLU A 120 11.70 -8.47 29.54
C GLU A 120 11.78 -7.10 30.24
N ASP A 121 12.39 -6.10 29.63
CA ASP A 121 12.38 -4.70 30.10
C ASP A 121 10.96 -4.12 30.16
N TRP A 122 10.04 -4.59 29.30
CA TRP A 122 8.61 -4.24 29.37
C TRP A 122 7.85 -5.03 30.44
N GLY A 123 8.51 -5.94 31.16
CA GLY A 123 7.96 -6.71 32.26
C GLY A 123 7.37 -8.07 31.86
N TYR A 124 7.70 -8.60 30.67
CA TYR A 124 7.20 -9.93 30.25
C TYR A 124 7.63 -11.06 31.20
N GLU A 125 8.69 -10.89 31.98
CA GLU A 125 9.08 -11.83 33.03
C GLU A 125 8.01 -12.02 34.12
N HIS A 126 7.15 -11.02 34.34
CA HIS A 126 6.06 -11.09 35.33
C HIS A 126 4.78 -11.75 34.81
N LEU A 127 4.74 -12.12 33.52
CA LEU A 127 3.61 -12.80 32.89
C LEU A 127 3.78 -14.34 32.86
N LYS A 128 4.91 -14.85 33.35
CA LYS A 128 5.25 -16.28 33.38
C LYS A 128 4.52 -17.02 34.51
#